data_AF-A0A7G3ZE37-F1
#
_entry.id   AF-A0A7G3ZE37-F1
#
_cell.length_a   1.000
_cell.length_b   1.000
_cell.length_c   1.000
_cell.angle_alpha   90.00
_cell.angle_beta   90.00
_cell.angle_gamma   90.00
#
_symmetry.space_group_name_H-M   'P 1'
#
loop_
_entity.id
_entity.type
_entity.pdbx_description
1 polymer ?
#
loop_
_entity_poly.entity_id
_entity_poly.type
_entity_poly.pdbx_seq_one_letter_code
_entity_poly.pdbx_strand_id
1 'polypeptide(L)'
;MPKLQGFQRSLYYYYFLLHIPITLLIDSQVVIPERYHPASALFRWHIAQNNDFLLQEKPTWLYNFVLIELVLQLPLFFYFANGLRPTQATTDQTKLAKAAASSKEKNLYRWLRIYGWNASLSTLICMITIYQRGYYPSTPLVPLVYEDKIRLILVYLPTFLLPLRLCLL
;
A
#
# COMPACT_ATOMS: atom_id res chain seq x y z
N MET A 1 21.36 -11.88 -0.22
CA MET A 1 20.07 -11.16 -0.16
C MET A 1 19.31 -11.67 1.04
N PRO A 2 19.08 -10.83 2.07
CA PRO A 2 18.36 -11.23 3.29
C PRO A 2 16.92 -11.63 2.96
N LYS A 3 16.58 -12.90 3.18
CA LYS A 3 15.23 -13.42 2.99
C LYS A 3 14.30 -13.00 4.13
N LEU A 4 12.99 -13.01 3.86
CA LEU A 4 11.99 -12.83 4.91
C LEU A 4 11.98 -14.07 5.81
N GLN A 5 12.12 -13.85 7.12
CA GLN A 5 11.98 -14.91 8.13
C GLN A 5 10.51 -15.23 8.40
N GLY A 6 10.21 -16.33 9.11
CA GLY A 6 8.85 -16.84 9.31
C GLY A 6 7.83 -15.80 9.76
N PHE A 7 8.13 -15.04 10.82
CA PHE A 7 7.25 -13.95 11.29
C PHE A 7 7.06 -12.84 10.23
N GLN A 8 8.15 -12.37 9.64
CA GLN A 8 8.10 -11.31 8.62
C GLN A 8 7.28 -11.74 7.41
N ARG A 9 7.43 -13.00 6.98
CA ARG A 9 6.66 -13.57 5.87
C ARG A 9 5.16 -13.58 6.16
N SER A 10 4.76 -13.99 7.37
CA SER A 10 3.36 -13.93 7.81
C SER A 10 2.85 -12.49 7.88
N LEU A 11 3.66 -11.56 8.42
CA LEU A 11 3.31 -10.14 8.48
C LEU A 11 3.05 -9.59 7.07
N TYR A 12 3.94 -9.82 6.11
CA TYR A 12 3.74 -9.36 4.73
C TYR A 12 2.59 -10.06 4.02
N TYR A 13 2.33 -11.34 4.32
CA TYR A 13 1.15 -12.04 3.82
C TYR A 13 -0.16 -11.33 4.21
N TYR A 14 -0.34 -11.03 5.51
CA TYR A 14 -1.52 -10.32 5.99
C TYR A 14 -1.55 -8.86 5.54
N TYR A 15 -0.39 -8.21 5.46
CA TYR A 15 -0.25 -6.86 4.90
C TYR A 15 -0.84 -6.79 3.48
N PHE A 16 -0.41 -7.65 2.56
CA PHE A 16 -0.94 -7.66 1.19
C PHE A 16 -2.41 -8.07 1.13
N LEU A 17 -2.82 -9.01 1.98
CA LEU A 17 -4.21 -9.45 2.04
C LEU A 17 -5.16 -8.32 2.48
N LEU A 18 -4.73 -7.50 3.44
CA LEU A 18 -5.48 -6.31 3.90
C LEU A 18 -5.42 -5.16 2.89
N HIS A 19 -4.33 -5.01 2.14
CA HIS A 19 -4.22 -3.95 1.14
C HIS A 19 -5.18 -4.16 -0.03
N ILE A 20 -5.48 -5.40 -0.42
CA ILE A 20 -6.43 -5.67 -1.51
C ILE A 20 -7.81 -4.98 -1.29
N PRO A 21 -8.54 -5.21 -0.19
CA PRO A 21 -9.81 -4.54 0.04
C PRO A 21 -9.64 -3.04 0.30
N ILE A 22 -8.54 -2.58 0.91
CA ILE A 22 -8.28 -1.15 1.12
C ILE A 22 -8.14 -0.45 -0.24
N THR A 23 -7.30 -0.96 -1.14
CA THR A 23 -7.11 -0.42 -2.49
C THR A 23 -8.40 -0.43 -3.29
N LEU A 24 -9.19 -1.50 -3.19
CA LEU A 24 -10.47 -1.61 -3.91
C LEU A 24 -11.55 -0.69 -3.35
N LEU A 25 -11.64 -0.51 -2.03
CA LEU A 25 -12.74 0.21 -1.39
C LEU A 25 -12.41 1.68 -1.09
N ILE A 26 -11.15 2.02 -0.82
CA ILE A 26 -10.72 3.37 -0.44
C ILE A 26 -9.95 4.00 -1.59
N ASP A 27 -8.82 3.42 -1.99
CA ASP A 27 -7.91 4.11 -2.92
C ASP A 27 -8.54 4.27 -4.30
N SER A 28 -9.29 3.27 -4.78
CA SER A 28 -10.04 3.35 -6.05
C SER A 28 -10.93 4.59 -6.17
N GLN A 29 -11.43 5.13 -5.05
CA GLN A 29 -12.29 6.32 -5.01
C GLN A 29 -11.57 7.62 -5.40
N VAL A 30 -10.25 7.63 -5.38
CA VAL A 30 -9.43 8.74 -5.91
C VAL A 30 -9.54 8.82 -7.42
N VAL A 31 -9.64 7.68 -8.11
CA VAL A 31 -9.59 7.59 -9.58
C VAL A 31 -10.99 7.49 -10.19
N ILE A 32 -11.89 6.74 -9.56
CA ILE A 32 -13.22 6.52 -10.12
C ILE A 32 -14.17 7.69 -9.81
N PRO A 33 -15.07 8.05 -10.74
CA PRO A 33 -16.08 9.09 -10.50
C PRO A 33 -16.99 8.76 -9.31
N GLU A 34 -17.47 9.79 -8.60
CA GLU A 34 -18.27 9.67 -7.37
C GLU A 34 -19.51 8.78 -7.51
N ARG A 35 -20.17 8.83 -8.67
CA ARG A 35 -21.33 7.98 -8.99
C ARG A 35 -21.05 6.47 -8.98
N TYR A 36 -19.78 6.06 -9.03
CA TYR A 36 -19.35 4.66 -9.02
C TYR A 36 -18.53 4.30 -7.79
N HIS A 37 -18.55 5.12 -6.74
CA HIS A 37 -17.83 4.83 -5.50
C HIS A 37 -18.38 3.56 -4.84
N PRO A 38 -17.58 2.49 -4.67
CA PRO A 38 -18.04 1.23 -4.09
C PRO A 38 -18.33 1.36 -2.59
N ALA A 39 -17.75 2.35 -1.91
CA ALA A 39 -17.90 2.56 -0.47
C ALA A 39 -17.85 4.05 -0.08
N SER A 40 -18.68 4.89 -0.69
CA SER A 40 -18.64 6.36 -0.52
C SER A 40 -18.82 6.82 0.94
N ALA A 41 -19.62 6.08 1.74
CA ALA A 41 -19.78 6.37 3.16
C ALA A 41 -18.49 6.11 3.95
N LEU A 42 -17.81 4.99 3.68
CA LEU A 42 -16.55 4.63 4.35
C LEU A 42 -15.42 5.60 3.98
N PHE A 43 -15.35 6.00 2.71
CA PHE A 43 -14.36 6.97 2.22
C PHE A 43 -14.56 8.36 2.84
N ARG A 44 -15.80 8.85 2.89
CA ARG A 44 -16.12 10.13 3.57
C ARG A 44 -15.82 10.05 5.07
N TRP A 45 -16.13 8.92 5.72
CA TRP A 45 -15.76 8.69 7.11
C TRP A 45 -14.24 8.73 7.30
N HIS A 46 -13.48 8.09 6.41
CA HIS A 46 -12.02 8.07 6.47
C HIS A 46 -11.41 9.47 6.31
N ILE A 47 -11.92 10.28 5.38
CA ILE A 47 -11.51 11.68 5.20
C ILE A 47 -11.82 12.49 6.47
N ALA A 48 -13.06 12.39 6.97
CA ALA A 48 -13.50 13.17 8.12
C ALA A 48 -12.75 12.80 9.41
N GLN A 49 -12.50 11.51 9.63
CA GLN A 49 -11.83 11.01 10.83
C GLN A 49 -10.35 11.45 10.90
N ASN A 50 -9.68 11.56 9.74
CA ASN A 50 -8.25 11.84 9.68
C ASN A 50 -7.91 13.25 9.19
N ASN A 51 -8.92 14.07 8.85
CA ASN A 51 -8.74 15.36 8.17
C ASN A 51 -7.92 15.23 6.88
N ASP A 52 -8.18 14.16 6.11
CA ASP A 52 -7.38 13.82 4.94
C ASP A 52 -7.74 14.68 3.72
N PHE A 53 -7.09 15.84 3.62
CA PHE A 53 -7.27 16.75 2.49
C PHE A 53 -6.77 16.18 1.16
N LEU A 54 -5.81 15.24 1.16
CA LEU A 54 -5.27 14.66 -0.07
C LEU A 54 -6.34 13.85 -0.80
N LEU A 55 -7.10 13.06 -0.05
CA LEU A 55 -8.21 12.26 -0.58
C LEU A 55 -9.44 13.09 -0.95
N GLN A 56 -9.60 14.27 -0.35
CA GLN A 56 -10.64 15.22 -0.73
C GLN A 56 -10.33 15.91 -2.06
N GLU A 57 -9.12 16.48 -2.21
CA GLU A 57 -8.76 17.24 -3.41
C GLU A 57 -8.37 16.38 -4.59
N LYS A 58 -7.82 15.18 -4.34
CA LYS A 58 -7.39 14.23 -5.36
C LYS A 58 -6.46 14.90 -6.39
N PRO A 59 -5.34 15.49 -5.96
CA PRO A 59 -4.45 16.18 -6.88
C PRO A 59 -3.95 15.23 -7.97
N THR A 60 -3.69 15.75 -9.17
CA THR A 60 -3.38 14.93 -10.36
C THR A 60 -2.23 13.95 -10.17
N TRP A 61 -1.21 14.32 -9.37
CA TRP A 61 -0.11 13.40 -9.04
C TRP A 61 -0.57 12.21 -8.18
N LEU A 62 -1.48 12.43 -7.23
CA LEU A 62 -2.04 11.36 -6.38
C LEU A 62 -2.94 10.45 -7.22
N TYR A 63 -3.75 11.04 -8.10
CA TYR A 63 -4.54 10.30 -9.08
C TYR A 63 -3.65 9.34 -9.90
N ASN A 64 -2.51 9.83 -10.40
CA ASN A 64 -1.58 9.00 -11.17
C ASN A 64 -0.94 7.88 -10.33
N PHE A 65 -0.57 8.16 -9.07
CA PHE A 65 -0.04 7.12 -8.17
C PHE A 65 -1.07 6.03 -7.91
N VAL A 66 -2.31 6.40 -7.60
CA VAL A 66 -3.38 5.42 -7.35
C VAL A 66 -3.75 4.67 -8.64
N LEU A 67 -3.71 5.32 -9.81
CA LEU A 67 -3.94 4.63 -11.07
C LEU A 67 -2.88 3.53 -11.32
N ILE A 68 -1.61 3.84 -11.06
CA ILE A 68 -0.52 2.87 -11.11
C ILE A 68 -0.75 1.76 -10.08
N GLU A 69 -1.21 2.10 -8.87
CA GLU A 69 -1.54 1.14 -7.83
C GLU A 69 -2.60 0.14 -8.30
N LEU A 70 -3.72 0.64 -8.83
CA LEU A 70 -4.83 -0.19 -9.30
C LEU A 70 -4.44 -1.11 -10.46
N VAL A 71 -3.65 -0.61 -11.41
CA VAL A 71 -3.32 -1.35 -12.65
C VAL A 71 -2.14 -2.29 -12.44
N LEU A 72 -1.12 -1.88 -11.67
CA LEU A 72 0.12 -2.65 -11.52
C LEU A 72 0.27 -3.26 -10.13
N GLN A 73 0.04 -2.50 -9.06
CA GLN A 73 0.29 -3.00 -7.70
C GLN A 73 -0.80 -3.96 -7.21
N LEU A 74 -2.07 -3.72 -7.54
CA LEU A 74 -3.18 -4.56 -7.10
C LEU A 74 -3.06 -6.01 -7.63
N PRO A 75 -2.80 -6.28 -8.94
CA PRO A 75 -2.50 -7.63 -9.40
C PRO A 75 -1.27 -8.24 -8.69
N LEU A 76 -0.25 -7.42 -8.40
CA LEU A 76 0.93 -7.86 -7.65
C LEU A 76 0.58 -8.21 -6.19
N PHE A 77 -0.38 -7.57 -5.54
CA PHE A 77 -0.82 -7.93 -4.19
C PHE A 77 -1.36 -9.35 -4.13
N PHE A 78 -2.20 -9.75 -5.10
CA PHE A 78 -2.66 -11.12 -5.22
C PHE A 78 -1.49 -12.10 -5.45
N TYR A 79 -0.57 -11.74 -6.35
CA TYR A 79 0.63 -12.54 -6.61
C TYR A 79 1.49 -12.71 -5.36
N PHE A 80 1.72 -11.64 -4.59
CA PHE A 80 2.49 -11.65 -3.35
C PHE A 80 1.81 -12.42 -2.23
N ALA A 81 0.51 -12.21 -2.01
CA ALA A 81 -0.24 -12.95 -1.00
C ALA A 81 -0.19 -14.46 -1.28
N ASN A 82 -0.39 -14.87 -2.53
CA ASN A 82 -0.27 -16.29 -2.91
C ASN A 82 1.17 -16.81 -2.73
N GLY A 83 2.18 -16.01 -3.12
CA GLY A 83 3.59 -16.36 -3.03
C GLY A 83 4.15 -16.41 -1.60
N LEU A 84 3.55 -15.67 -0.66
CA LEU A 84 3.95 -15.57 0.75
C LEU A 84 3.12 -16.46 1.68
N ARG A 85 2.04 -17.07 1.18
CA ARG A 85 1.15 -17.95 1.94
C ARG A 85 1.95 -18.94 2.80
N PRO A 86 1.67 -19.06 4.11
CA PRO A 86 2.29 -20.08 4.95
C PRO A 86 2.00 -21.46 4.35
N THR A 87 3.04 -22.19 3.97
CA THR A 87 2.90 -23.52 3.36
C THR A 87 3.34 -24.56 4.37
N GLN A 88 2.52 -25.59 4.60
CA GLN A 88 2.96 -26.79 5.33
C GLN A 88 3.96 -27.55 4.45
N ALA A 89 5.11 -27.89 5.01
CA ALA A 89 6.15 -28.64 4.32
C ALA A 89 5.60 -30.02 3.93
N THR A 90 5.39 -30.24 2.63
CA THR A 90 5.18 -31.56 2.04
C THR A 90 6.52 -31.99 1.45
N THR A 91 7.08 -33.07 1.99
CA THR A 91 8.50 -33.44 1.86
C THR A 91 8.88 -34.10 0.53
N ASP A 92 7.93 -34.38 -0.38
CA ASP A 92 8.25 -35.04 -1.64
C ASP A 92 8.45 -34.06 -2.81
N GLN A 93 9.71 -33.67 -3.06
CA GLN A 93 10.05 -32.91 -4.27
C GLN A 93 11.29 -33.47 -4.98
N THR A 94 11.09 -33.81 -6.26
CA THR A 94 12.13 -34.13 -7.26
C THR A 94 13.04 -32.93 -7.53
N LYS A 95 14.28 -33.16 -8.01
CA LYS A 95 15.27 -32.10 -8.27
C LYS A 95 14.75 -30.97 -9.19
N LEU A 96 13.94 -31.31 -10.19
CA LEU A 96 13.34 -30.34 -11.12
C LEU A 96 12.30 -29.44 -10.42
N ALA A 97 11.47 -29.99 -9.54
CA ALA A 97 10.49 -29.23 -8.76
C ALA A 97 11.18 -28.23 -7.82
N LYS A 98 12.31 -28.63 -7.20
CA LYS A 98 13.12 -27.74 -6.34
C LYS A 98 13.75 -26.58 -7.13
N ALA A 99 14.24 -26.83 -8.34
CA ALA A 99 14.82 -25.79 -9.20
C ALA A 99 13.76 -24.76 -9.64
N ALA A 100 12.57 -25.23 -10.06
CA ALA A 100 11.46 -24.37 -10.42
C ALA A 100 10.94 -23.55 -9.23
N ALA A 101 10.81 -24.16 -8.05
CA ALA A 101 10.42 -23.47 -6.82
C ALA A 101 11.41 -22.37 -6.42
N SER A 102 12.72 -22.65 -6.54
CA SER A 102 13.77 -21.65 -6.27
C SER A 102 13.73 -20.47 -7.24
N SER A 103 13.47 -20.71 -8.53
CA SER A 103 13.32 -19.64 -9.53
C SER A 103 12.10 -18.77 -9.26
N LYS A 104 10.95 -19.39 -8.94
CA LYS A 104 9.72 -18.69 -8.56
C LYS A 104 9.93 -17.82 -7.31
N GLU A 105 10.63 -18.33 -6.30
CA GLU A 105 10.99 -17.56 -5.11
C GLU A 105 11.86 -16.36 -5.47
N LYS A 106 12.94 -16.52 -6.26
CA LYS A 106 13.80 -15.41 -6.69
C LYS A 106 13.01 -14.31 -7.41
N ASN A 107 12.09 -14.70 -8.31
CA ASN A 107 11.23 -13.75 -9.01
C ASN A 107 10.27 -13.04 -8.05
N LEU A 108 9.70 -13.74 -7.07
CA LEU A 108 8.86 -13.14 -6.03
C LEU A 108 9.61 -12.03 -5.26
N TYR A 109 10.81 -12.32 -4.76
CA TYR A 109 11.62 -11.33 -4.01
C TYR A 109 12.04 -10.14 -4.89
N ARG A 110 12.35 -10.37 -6.17
CA ARG A 110 12.64 -9.28 -7.11
C ARG A 110 11.45 -8.33 -7.25
N TRP A 111 10.25 -8.87 -7.45
CA TRP A 111 9.04 -8.06 -7.58
C TRP A 111 8.66 -7.37 -6.26
N LEU A 112 8.82 -8.02 -5.11
CA LEU A 112 8.61 -7.39 -3.79
C LEU A 112 9.51 -6.17 -3.60
N ARG A 113 10.76 -6.24 -4.05
CA ARG A 113 11.71 -5.12 -3.95
C ARG A 113 11.30 -3.94 -4.84
N ILE A 114 10.88 -4.21 -6.09
CA ILE A 114 10.38 -3.18 -7.01
C ILE A 114 9.14 -2.50 -6.43
N TYR A 115 8.19 -3.31 -5.93
CA TYR A 115 7.02 -2.80 -5.24
C TYR A 115 7.39 -1.93 -4.04
N GLY A 116 8.32 -2.38 -3.21
CA GLY A 116 8.80 -1.66 -2.02
C GLY A 116 9.27 -0.25 -2.36
N TRP A 117 10.07 -0.10 -3.42
CA TRP A 117 10.54 1.21 -3.90
C TRP A 117 9.40 2.11 -4.35
N ASN A 118 8.48 1.58 -5.17
CA ASN A 118 7.37 2.37 -5.70
C ASN A 118 6.46 2.87 -4.57
N ALA A 119 5.99 1.95 -3.70
CA ALA A 119 5.07 2.27 -2.62
C ALA A 119 5.70 3.18 -1.55
N SER A 120 6.97 2.94 -1.18
CA SER A 120 7.64 3.83 -0.22
C SER A 120 7.83 5.24 -0.76
N LEU A 121 8.17 5.39 -2.04
CA LEU A 121 8.33 6.71 -2.66
C LEU A 121 7.01 7.47 -2.77
N SER A 122 5.94 6.84 -3.26
CA SER A 122 4.64 7.47 -3.38
C SER A 122 4.10 7.92 -2.01
N THR A 123 4.20 7.07 -1.00
CA THR A 123 3.78 7.41 0.36
C THR A 123 4.64 8.50 1.00
N LEU A 124 5.96 8.51 0.74
CA LEU A 124 6.84 9.57 1.21
C LEU A 124 6.43 10.93 0.65
N ILE A 125 6.05 11.00 -0.64
CA ILE A 125 5.54 12.22 -1.27
C ILE A 125 4.24 12.68 -0.58
N CYS A 126 3.33 11.76 -0.26
CA CYS A 126 2.13 12.08 0.51
C CYS A 126 2.48 12.69 1.88
N MET A 127 3.38 12.04 2.64
CA MET A 127 3.81 12.52 3.96
C MET A 127 4.48 13.91 3.91
N ILE A 128 5.37 14.14 2.93
CA ILE A 128 6.00 15.45 2.71
C ILE A 128 4.92 16.51 2.39
N THR A 129 3.96 16.16 1.54
CA THR A 129 2.88 17.08 1.16
C THR A 129 1.98 17.42 2.36
N ILE A 130 1.65 16.44 3.21
CA ILE A 130 0.89 16.68 4.45
C ILE A 130 1.65 17.64 5.36
N TYR A 131 2.95 17.41 5.55
CA TYR A 131 3.77 18.27 6.39
C TYR A 131 3.81 19.72 5.88
N GLN A 132 4.07 19.89 4.58
CA GLN A 132 4.21 21.21 3.94
C GLN A 132 2.89 21.97 3.83
N ARG A 133 1.81 21.30 3.40
CA ARG A 133 0.57 21.97 2.95
C ARG A 133 -0.66 21.70 3.79
N GLY A 134 -0.68 20.74 4.71
CA GLY A 134 -1.94 20.26 5.31
C GLY A 134 -2.89 21.36 5.82
N TYR A 135 -4.15 21.27 5.39
CA TYR A 135 -5.32 22.02 5.88
C TYR A 135 -6.49 21.09 6.17
N TYR A 136 -7.44 21.59 6.96
CA TYR A 136 -8.70 20.90 7.18
C TYR A 136 -9.49 20.82 5.87
N PRO A 137 -10.16 19.69 5.60
CA PRO A 137 -11.04 19.48 4.46
C PRO A 137 -12.36 20.31 4.52
N SER A 138 -12.33 21.55 5.00
CA SER A 138 -13.50 22.43 5.19
C SER A 138 -13.39 23.73 4.40
N THR A 139 -14.52 24.45 4.29
CA THR A 139 -14.58 25.80 3.74
C THR A 139 -14.93 26.77 4.88
N PRO A 140 -14.12 27.81 5.16
CA PRO A 140 -12.87 28.22 4.51
C PRO A 140 -11.68 27.26 4.78
N LEU A 141 -10.65 27.32 3.92
CA LEU A 141 -9.43 26.52 4.09
C LEU A 141 -8.64 27.01 5.31
N VAL A 142 -8.60 26.20 6.36
CA VAL A 142 -7.85 26.47 7.59
C VAL A 142 -6.66 25.51 7.66
N PRO A 143 -5.41 25.97 7.90
CA PRO A 143 -4.27 25.08 8.07
C PRO A 143 -4.46 24.08 9.22
N LEU A 144 -3.99 22.84 9.01
CA LEU A 144 -3.98 21.79 10.03
C LEU A 144 -3.03 22.20 11.16
N VAL A 145 -3.48 22.03 12.40
CA VAL A 145 -2.62 22.17 13.58
C VAL A 145 -1.54 21.08 13.53
N TYR A 146 -0.38 21.35 14.11
CA TYR A 146 0.77 20.43 14.09
C TYR A 146 0.41 19.02 14.59
N GLU A 147 -0.42 18.91 15.62
CA GLU A 147 -0.91 17.63 16.15
C GLU A 147 -1.68 16.82 15.10
N ASP A 148 -2.59 17.46 14.37
CA ASP A 148 -3.39 16.77 13.37
C ASP A 148 -2.58 16.44 12.11
N LYS A 149 -1.56 17.24 11.78
CA LYS A 149 -0.57 16.84 10.76
C LYS A 149 0.16 15.57 11.17
N ILE A 150 0.60 15.46 12.42
CA ILE A 150 1.26 14.23 12.92
C ILE A 150 0.29 13.06 12.88
N ARG A 151 -0.96 13.23 13.34
CA ARG A 151 -1.98 12.17 13.29
C ARG A 151 -2.18 11.67 11.87
N LEU A 152 -2.33 12.57 10.90
CA LEU A 152 -2.48 12.19 9.50
C LEU A 152 -1.22 11.49 8.97
N ILE A 153 -0.02 12.01 9.26
CA ILE A 153 1.24 11.34 8.87
C ILE A 153 1.33 9.92 9.44
N LEU A 154 0.89 9.70 10.68
CA LEU A 154 0.89 8.39 11.32
C LEU A 154 -0.07 7.40 10.65
N VAL A 155 -1.14 7.86 9.99
CA VAL A 155 -2.01 7.01 9.16
C VAL A 155 -1.24 6.46 7.94
N TYR A 156 -0.41 7.30 7.32
CA TYR A 156 0.39 6.93 6.13
C TYR A 156 1.67 6.15 6.51
N LEU A 157 2.21 6.36 7.71
CA LEU A 157 3.51 5.84 8.13
C LEU A 157 3.66 4.30 7.97
N PRO A 158 2.68 3.45 8.34
CA PRO A 158 2.79 2.00 8.13
C PRO A 158 2.96 1.63 6.66
N THR A 159 2.27 2.34 5.76
CA THR A 159 2.36 2.15 4.30
C THR A 159 3.67 2.68 3.71
N PHE A 160 4.48 3.42 4.49
CA PHE A 160 5.84 3.79 4.13
C PHE A 160 6.86 2.78 4.68
N LEU A 161 6.83 2.51 5.98
CA LEU A 161 7.84 1.70 6.67
C LEU A 161 7.86 0.24 6.20
N LEU A 162 6.69 -0.36 5.97
CA LEU A 162 6.59 -1.75 5.52
C LEU A 162 7.14 -1.93 4.10
N PRO A 163 6.71 -1.15 3.09
CA PRO A 163 7.36 -1.19 1.77
C PRO A 163 8.84 -0.84 1.79
N LEU A 164 9.27 0.14 2.60
CA LEU A 164 10.69 0.52 2.71
C LEU A 164 11.56 -0.66 3.16
N ARG A 165 11.07 -1.47 4.10
CA ARG A 165 11.80 -2.68 4.54
C ARG A 165 11.94 -3.72 3.42
N LEU A 166 11.01 -3.77 2.46
CA LEU A 166 11.12 -4.64 1.28
C LEU A 166 12.22 -4.19 0.29
N CYS A 167 12.59 -2.90 0.30
CA CYS A 167 13.69 -2.38 -0.52
C CYS A 167 15.06 -3.02 -0.17
N LEU A 168 15.18 -3.50 1.07
CA LEU A 168 16.40 -4.08 1.65
C LEU A 168 16.51 -5.61 1.48
N LEU A 169 15.61 -6.22 0.69
CA LEU A 169 15.64 -7.65 0.38
C LEU A 169 16.79 -8.05 -0.58
#